data_AF-A0A6S7DGX2-F1
#
_entry.id   AF-A0A6S7DGX2-F1
#
_cell.length_a   1.000
_cell.length_b   1.000
_cell.length_c   1.000
_cell.angle_alpha   90.00
_cell.angle_beta   90.00
_cell.angle_gamma   90.00
#
_symmetry.space_group_name_H-M   'P 1'
#
loop_
_entity.id
_entity.type
_entity.pdbx_description
1 polymer ?
#
loop_
_entity_poly.entity_id
_entity_poly.type
_entity_poly.pdbx_seq_one_letter_code
_entity_poly.pdbx_strand_id
1 'polypeptide(L)'
;MTGTTTPRRRIAAPAASAARALASLWLACVAAMLIGLLIDTQRTPAPLLASECGAPGGWWDMAWRHAVLMPATTAAMALAALAPWPGAPAMIGRLGCAVLMAVGMVLGARLGVLAAQALAGPPFAGLVLGMTVGMAAALAPLAGLRQGACR
;
A
#
# COMPACT_ATOMS: atom_id res chain seq x y z
N MET A 1 45.31 21.79 -29.25
CA MET A 1 43.98 22.26 -28.79
C MET A 1 43.11 21.04 -28.50
N THR A 2 43.12 20.56 -27.26
CA THR A 2 42.36 19.37 -26.81
C THR A 2 41.08 19.84 -26.12
N GLY A 3 39.95 19.69 -26.80
CA GLY A 3 38.64 19.97 -26.24
C GLY A 3 38.17 18.84 -25.33
N THR A 4 38.21 19.06 -24.03
CA THR A 4 37.58 18.20 -23.03
C THR A 4 36.08 18.52 -22.96
N THR A 5 35.26 17.67 -23.60
CA THR A 5 33.81 17.68 -23.41
C THR A 5 33.47 16.92 -22.13
N THR A 6 33.23 17.66 -21.05
CA THR A 6 32.72 17.11 -19.79
C THR A 6 31.27 16.64 -19.99
N PRO A 7 30.92 15.38 -19.68
CA PRO A 7 29.53 14.93 -19.78
C PRO A 7 28.70 15.57 -18.66
N ARG A 8 27.75 16.42 -19.07
CA ARG A 8 26.75 17.08 -18.23
C ARG A 8 25.83 16.02 -17.60
N ARG A 9 26.21 15.52 -16.42
CA ARG A 9 25.43 14.57 -15.63
C ARG A 9 24.08 15.21 -15.27
N ARG A 10 22.98 14.64 -15.76
CA ARG A 10 21.61 15.10 -15.51
C ARG A 10 21.31 15.03 -14.00
N ILE A 11 21.21 16.19 -13.37
CA ILE A 11 20.80 16.35 -11.96
C ILE A 11 19.27 16.15 -11.80
N ALA A 12 18.51 16.08 -12.90
CA ALA A 12 17.06 15.87 -12.89
C ALA A 12 16.60 14.41 -12.70
N ALA A 13 17.51 13.43 -12.67
CA ALA A 13 17.18 12.00 -12.57
C ALA A 13 16.71 11.44 -11.20
N PRO A 14 17.06 12.00 -10.02
CA PRO A 14 16.82 11.32 -8.74
C PRO A 14 15.35 11.37 -8.28
N ALA A 15 14.61 12.42 -8.63
CA ALA A 15 13.18 12.52 -8.28
C ALA A 15 12.33 11.55 -9.11
N ALA A 16 12.64 11.40 -10.40
CA ALA A 16 11.92 10.50 -11.31
C ALA A 16 12.18 9.02 -11.01
N SER A 17 13.37 8.66 -10.52
CA SER A 17 13.67 7.28 -10.09
C SER A 17 13.01 6.93 -8.76
N ALA A 18 12.94 7.88 -7.82
CA ALA A 18 12.26 7.71 -6.55
C ALA A 18 10.73 7.53 -6.72
N ALA A 19 10.10 8.36 -7.57
CA ALA A 19 8.68 8.22 -7.87
C ALA A 19 8.35 6.87 -8.53
N ARG A 20 9.20 6.39 -9.45
CA ARG A 20 9.04 5.07 -10.07
C ARG A 20 9.20 3.92 -9.06
N ALA A 21 10.13 4.04 -8.11
CA ALA A 21 10.32 3.04 -7.06
C ALA A 21 9.12 2.97 -6.10
N LEU A 22 8.54 4.12 -5.74
CA LEU A 22 7.31 4.18 -4.93
C LEU A 22 6.11 3.61 -5.70
N ALA A 23 5.98 3.93 -6.98
CA ALA A 23 4.91 3.40 -7.83
C ALA A 23 5.04 1.89 -8.05
N SER A 24 6.25 1.37 -8.27
CA SER A 24 6.46 -0.08 -8.42
C SER A 24 6.19 -0.83 -7.12
N LEU A 25 6.58 -0.26 -5.98
CA LEU A 25 6.24 -0.83 -4.66
C LEU A 25 4.73 -0.84 -4.44
N TRP A 26 4.05 0.27 -4.74
CA TRP A 26 2.59 0.33 -4.62
C TRP A 26 1.92 -0.71 -5.52
N LEU A 27 2.32 -0.82 -6.79
CA LEU A 27 1.80 -1.83 -7.71
C LEU A 27 2.06 -3.25 -7.22
N ALA A 28 3.26 -3.53 -6.68
CA ALA A 28 3.57 -4.84 -6.12
C ALA A 28 2.71 -5.17 -4.90
N CYS A 29 2.49 -4.19 -4.01
CA CYS A 29 1.60 -4.37 -2.86
C CYS A 29 0.13 -4.53 -3.27
N VAL A 30 -0.34 -3.78 -4.27
CA VAL A 30 -1.69 -3.94 -4.81
C VAL A 30 -1.86 -5.31 -5.45
N ALA A 31 -0.90 -5.78 -6.25
CA ALA A 31 -0.94 -7.11 -6.84
C ALA A 31 -0.95 -8.20 -5.76
N ALA A 32 -0.08 -8.10 -4.76
CA ALA A 32 -0.04 -9.03 -3.63
C ALA A 32 -1.36 -9.02 -2.84
N MET A 33 -1.93 -7.85 -2.60
CA MET A 33 -3.24 -7.69 -1.95
C MET A 33 -4.35 -8.36 -2.76
N LEU A 34 -4.40 -8.15 -4.09
CA LEU A 34 -5.41 -8.76 -4.95
C LEU A 34 -5.27 -10.28 -5.01
N ILE A 35 -4.05 -10.80 -5.08
CA ILE A 35 -3.78 -12.24 -5.04
C ILE A 35 -4.21 -12.82 -3.68
N GLY A 36 -3.88 -12.15 -2.58
CA GLY A 36 -4.31 -12.56 -1.25
C GLY A 36 -5.83 -12.53 -1.09
N LEU A 37 -6.50 -11.49 -1.59
CA LEU A 37 -7.96 -11.37 -1.59
C LEU A 37 -8.60 -12.46 -2.43
N LEU A 38 -8.02 -12.80 -3.59
CA LEU A 38 -8.49 -13.93 -4.41
C LEU A 38 -8.42 -15.25 -3.64
N ILE A 39 -7.37 -15.47 -2.83
CA ILE A 39 -7.23 -16.66 -1.99
C ILE A 39 -8.20 -16.62 -0.81
N ASP A 40 -8.28 -15.49 -0.10
CA ASP A 40 -9.13 -15.31 1.07
C ASP A 40 -10.62 -15.40 0.68
N THR A 41 -11.00 -14.91 -0.50
CA THR A 41 -12.39 -15.01 -1.02
C THR A 41 -12.81 -16.43 -1.41
N GLN A 42 -11.87 -17.36 -1.61
CA GLN A 42 -12.22 -18.79 -1.75
C GLN A 42 -12.71 -19.38 -0.43
N ARG A 43 -12.29 -18.83 0.71
CA ARG A 43 -12.62 -19.33 2.06
C ARG A 43 -13.69 -18.48 2.75
N THR A 44 -13.70 -17.17 2.48
CA THR A 44 -14.56 -16.20 3.14
C THR A 44 -15.32 -15.39 2.08
N PRO A 45 -16.65 -15.43 2.03
CA PRO A 45 -17.39 -14.73 1.00
C PRO A 45 -17.18 -13.21 1.06
N ALA A 46 -16.96 -12.59 -0.10
CA ALA A 46 -16.77 -11.15 -0.29
C ALA A 46 -17.71 -10.21 0.50
N PRO A 47 -19.03 -10.46 0.59
CA PRO A 47 -19.92 -9.60 1.38
C PRO A 47 -19.63 -9.66 2.88
N LEU A 48 -19.17 -10.81 3.40
CA LEU A 48 -18.84 -11.01 4.81
C LEU A 48 -17.55 -10.27 5.18
N LEU A 49 -16.57 -10.26 4.26
CA LEU A 49 -15.37 -9.43 4.39
C LEU A 49 -15.73 -7.94 4.46
N ALA A 50 -16.62 -7.48 3.58
CA ALA A 50 -17.02 -6.08 3.55
C ALA A 50 -17.81 -5.66 4.79
N SER A 51 -18.70 -6.52 5.32
CA SER A 51 -19.45 -6.23 6.55
C SER A 51 -18.54 -6.15 7.77
N GLU A 52 -17.59 -7.08 7.90
CA GLU A 52 -16.66 -7.10 9.04
C GLU A 52 -15.65 -5.94 9.01
N CYS A 53 -15.24 -5.51 7.82
CA CYS A 53 -14.39 -4.33 7.65
C CYS A 53 -15.14 -3.01 7.89
N GLY A 54 -16.46 -2.99 7.64
CA GLY A 54 -17.33 -1.84 7.92
C GLY A 54 -17.81 -1.78 9.37
N ALA A 55 -17.68 -2.86 10.13
CA ALA A 55 -18.18 -2.94 11.50
C ALA A 55 -17.49 -1.96 12.45
N PRO A 56 -18.23 -1.32 13.39
CA PRO A 56 -17.63 -0.48 14.41
C PRO A 56 -16.73 -1.30 15.34
N GLY A 57 -15.66 -0.68 15.85
CA GLY A 57 -14.69 -1.30 16.73
C GLY A 57 -13.47 -0.40 16.97
N GLY A 58 -12.64 -0.76 17.94
CA GLY A 58 -11.35 -0.10 18.15
C GLY A 58 -10.34 -0.45 17.06
N TRP A 59 -9.22 0.28 17.01
CA TRP A 59 -8.12 0.00 16.07
C TRP A 59 -7.59 -1.42 16.19
N TRP A 60 -7.48 -1.93 17.42
CA TRP A 60 -7.01 -3.28 17.69
C TRP A 60 -7.99 -4.34 17.17
N ASP A 61 -9.30 -4.15 17.37
CA ASP A 61 -10.33 -5.05 16.86
C ASP A 61 -10.32 -5.09 15.32
N MET A 62 -10.13 -3.94 14.67
CA MET A 62 -10.04 -3.87 13.21
C MET A 62 -8.81 -4.57 12.66
N ALA A 63 -7.65 -4.38 13.30
CA ALA A 63 -6.42 -5.05 12.92
C ALA A 63 -6.53 -6.57 13.11
N TRP A 64 -7.11 -7.01 14.24
CA TRP A 64 -7.35 -8.42 14.52
C TRP A 64 -8.31 -9.06 13.52
N ARG A 65 -9.44 -8.41 13.22
CA ARG A 65 -10.40 -8.87 12.20
C ARG A 65 -9.74 -8.97 10.82
N HIS A 66 -8.93 -7.99 10.41
CA HIS A 66 -8.19 -8.06 9.14
C HIS A 66 -7.20 -9.22 9.11
N ALA A 67 -6.46 -9.45 10.21
CA ALA A 67 -5.50 -10.55 10.29
C ALA A 67 -6.17 -11.93 10.23
N VAL A 68 -7.34 -12.09 10.87
CA VAL A 68 -8.07 -13.37 10.93
C VAL A 68 -8.87 -13.63 9.66
N LEU A 69 -9.51 -12.60 9.10
CA LEU A 69 -10.40 -12.74 7.94
C LEU A 69 -9.65 -12.68 6.60
N MET A 70 -8.49 -12.02 6.57
CA MET A 70 -7.67 -11.88 5.37
C MET A 70 -6.19 -12.28 5.62
N PRO A 71 -5.94 -13.51 6.08
CA PRO A 71 -4.59 -13.95 6.43
C PRO A 71 -3.68 -14.03 5.19
N ALA A 72 -4.19 -14.46 4.03
CA ALA A 72 -3.38 -14.54 2.82
C ALA A 72 -3.04 -13.14 2.28
N THR A 73 -4.00 -12.22 2.29
CA THR A 73 -3.79 -10.80 1.94
C THR A 73 -2.74 -10.15 2.83
N THR A 74 -2.85 -10.36 4.14
CA THR A 74 -1.92 -9.79 5.12
C THR A 74 -0.50 -10.35 4.92
N ALA A 75 -0.38 -11.67 4.75
CA ALA A 75 0.92 -12.32 4.52
C ALA A 75 1.55 -11.91 3.18
N ALA A 76 0.79 -11.90 2.09
CA ALA A 76 1.27 -11.51 0.76
C ALA A 76 1.76 -10.06 0.75
N MET A 77 1.04 -9.15 1.40
CA MET A 77 1.47 -7.76 1.53
C MET A 77 2.68 -7.59 2.43
N ALA A 78 2.74 -8.28 3.56
CA ALA A 78 3.93 -8.23 4.43
C ALA A 78 5.17 -8.70 3.68
N LEU A 79 5.05 -9.78 2.89
CA LEU A 79 6.13 -10.25 2.02
C LEU A 79 6.48 -9.24 0.94
N ALA A 80 5.49 -8.64 0.27
CA ALA A 80 5.72 -7.61 -0.75
C ALA A 80 6.39 -6.35 -0.18
N ALA A 81 6.00 -5.92 1.03
CA ALA A 81 6.57 -4.76 1.69
C ALA A 81 7.99 -5.00 2.23
N LEU A 82 8.28 -6.22 2.70
CA LEU A 82 9.59 -6.59 3.25
C LEU A 82 10.58 -7.09 2.19
N ALA A 83 10.11 -7.46 1.01
CA ALA A 83 10.95 -7.98 -0.06
C ALA A 83 12.10 -7.01 -0.41
N PRO A 84 13.30 -7.53 -0.70
CA PRO A 84 14.45 -6.74 -1.10
C PRO A 84 14.33 -6.25 -2.54
N TRP A 85 13.50 -5.24 -2.75
CA TRP A 85 13.42 -4.54 -4.02
C TRP A 85 14.72 -3.78 -4.33
N PRO A 86 15.15 -3.72 -5.59
CA PRO A 86 16.30 -2.92 -6.00
C PRO A 86 16.06 -1.45 -5.64
N GLY A 87 16.92 -0.87 -4.79
CA GLY A 87 16.78 0.49 -4.28
C GLY A 87 15.92 0.65 -3.01
N ALA A 88 15.50 -0.45 -2.38
CA ALA A 88 14.72 -0.42 -1.16
C ALA A 88 15.53 0.13 0.05
N PRO A 89 14.90 0.90 0.94
CA PRO A 89 15.54 1.47 2.13
C PRO A 89 16.06 0.38 3.08
N ALA A 90 16.87 0.78 4.07
CA ALA A 90 17.32 -0.10 5.15
C ALA A 90 16.14 -0.83 5.82
N MET A 91 16.40 -1.99 6.42
CA MET A 91 15.36 -2.89 6.96
C MET A 91 14.36 -2.18 7.88
N ILE A 92 14.83 -1.24 8.71
CA ILE A 92 14.00 -0.38 9.58
C ILE A 92 13.03 0.49 8.76
N GLY A 93 13.49 1.08 7.65
CA GLY A 93 12.64 1.88 6.76
C GLY A 93 11.60 1.04 6.02
N ARG A 94 11.91 -0.23 5.72
CA ARG A 94 10.94 -1.18 5.14
C ARG A 94 9.88 -1.57 6.15
N LEU A 95 10.28 -1.80 7.41
CA LEU A 95 9.35 -2.08 8.49
C LEU A 95 8.38 -0.91 8.70
N GLY A 96 8.92 0.33 8.75
CA GLY A 96 8.09 1.54 8.83
C GLY A 96 7.13 1.68 7.65
N CYS A 97 7.59 1.39 6.42
CA CYS A 97 6.74 1.41 5.24
C CYS A 97 5.64 0.33 5.28
N ALA A 98 5.98 -0.88 5.72
CA ALA A 98 5.03 -1.98 5.90
C ALA A 98 3.94 -1.62 6.92
N VAL A 99 4.31 -1.02 8.06
CA VAL A 99 3.36 -0.56 9.07
C VAL A 99 2.45 0.54 8.52
N LEU A 100 3.01 1.54 7.83
CA LEU A 100 2.22 2.64 7.26
C LEU A 100 1.23 2.15 6.21
N MET A 101 1.66 1.25 5.33
CA MET A 101 0.81 0.59 4.33
C MET A 101 -0.30 -0.22 4.98
N ALA A 102 0.01 -0.99 6.03
CA ALA A 102 -0.98 -1.77 6.77
C ALA A 102 -2.05 -0.87 7.42
N VAL A 103 -1.63 0.23 8.06
CA VAL A 103 -2.56 1.21 8.65
C VAL A 103 -3.43 1.84 7.55
N GLY A 104 -2.82 2.26 6.44
CA GLY A 104 -3.54 2.82 5.29
C GLY A 104 -4.54 1.84 4.68
N MET A 105 -4.20 0.56 4.60
CA MET A 105 -5.09 -0.49 4.12
C MET A 105 -6.30 -0.65 5.04
N VAL A 106 -6.11 -0.79 6.36
CA VAL A 106 -7.21 -1.01 7.32
C VAL A 106 -8.16 0.20 7.34
N LEU A 107 -7.61 1.41 7.39
CA LEU A 107 -8.40 2.64 7.32
C LEU A 107 -9.11 2.80 5.98
N GLY A 108 -8.38 2.55 4.90
CA GLY A 108 -8.88 2.63 3.53
C GLY A 108 -10.02 1.65 3.30
N ALA A 109 -9.91 0.41 3.77
CA ALA A 109 -10.95 -0.60 3.71
C ALA A 109 -12.24 -0.12 4.38
N ARG A 110 -12.13 0.39 5.62
CA ARG A 110 -13.29 0.91 6.35
C ARG A 110 -13.94 2.09 5.64
N LEU A 111 -13.14 3.09 5.28
CA LEU A 111 -13.65 4.30 4.61
C LEU A 111 -14.24 3.96 3.23
N GLY A 112 -13.64 3.03 2.51
CA GLY A 112 -14.10 2.57 1.20
C GLY A 112 -15.43 1.82 1.27
N VAL A 113 -15.61 0.94 2.26
CA VAL A 113 -16.90 0.28 2.51
C VAL A 113 -17.98 1.31 2.87
N LEU A 114 -17.69 2.23 3.78
CA LEU A 114 -18.63 3.28 4.18
C LEU A 114 -19.00 4.20 3.00
N ALA A 115 -18.02 4.57 2.18
CA ALA A 115 -18.25 5.38 0.98
C ALA A 115 -19.09 4.63 -0.06
N ALA A 116 -18.82 3.35 -0.30
CA ALA A 116 -19.64 2.54 -1.21
C ALA A 116 -21.07 2.39 -0.71
N GLN A 117 -21.26 2.17 0.60
CA GLN A 117 -22.60 2.12 1.20
C GLN A 117 -23.34 3.47 1.06
N ALA A 118 -22.66 4.59 1.29
CA ALA A 118 -23.24 5.92 1.11
C ALA A 118 -23.66 6.21 -0.35
N LEU A 119 -22.96 5.61 -1.31
CA LEU A 119 -23.24 5.73 -2.75
C LEU A 119 -24.15 4.60 -3.29
N ALA A 120 -24.71 3.75 -2.42
CA ALA A 120 -25.49 2.56 -2.80
C ALA A 120 -24.75 1.61 -3.78
N GLY A 121 -23.42 1.60 -3.74
CA GLY A 121 -22.56 0.78 -4.57
C GLY A 121 -22.19 -0.56 -3.92
N PRO A 122 -21.55 -1.46 -4.69
CA PRO A 122 -21.10 -2.75 -4.18
C PRO A 122 -20.02 -2.57 -3.10
N PRO A 123 -20.23 -3.06 -1.86
CA PRO A 123 -19.36 -2.75 -0.72
C PRO A 123 -17.97 -3.40 -0.86
N PHE A 124 -17.88 -4.54 -1.56
CA PHE A 124 -16.61 -5.17 -1.87
C PHE A 124 -15.75 -4.34 -2.83
N ALA A 125 -16.34 -3.69 -3.83
CA ALA A 125 -15.60 -2.78 -4.70
C ALA A 125 -15.10 -1.55 -3.92
N GLY A 126 -15.95 -1.02 -3.02
CA GLY A 126 -15.55 0.02 -2.08
C GLY A 126 -14.37 -0.37 -1.21
N LEU A 127 -14.38 -1.59 -0.67
CA LEU A 127 -13.29 -2.15 0.12
C LEU A 127 -11.98 -2.19 -0.67
N VAL A 128 -11.98 -2.77 -1.86
CA VAL A 128 -10.78 -2.90 -2.69
C VAL A 128 -10.25 -1.52 -3.09
N LEU A 129 -11.11 -0.63 -3.58
CA LEU A 129 -10.71 0.74 -3.94
C LEU A 129 -10.17 1.50 -2.72
N GLY A 130 -10.86 1.39 -1.59
CA GLY A 130 -10.45 1.98 -0.32
C GLY A 130 -9.06 1.53 0.11
N MET A 131 -8.78 0.22 0.07
CA MET A 131 -7.46 -0.32 0.39
C MET A 131 -6.37 0.21 -0.56
N THR A 132 -6.62 0.21 -1.88
CA THR A 132 -5.63 0.71 -2.85
C THR A 132 -5.31 2.20 -2.66
N VAL A 133 -6.33 3.03 -2.43
CA VAL A 133 -6.20 4.47 -2.18
C VAL A 133 -5.55 4.73 -0.82
N GLY A 134 -5.93 3.98 0.21
CA GLY A 134 -5.36 4.08 1.56
C GLY A 134 -3.86 3.75 1.57
N MET A 135 -3.44 2.72 0.83
CA MET A 135 -2.03 2.40 0.62
C MET A 135 -1.29 3.51 -0.14
N ALA A 136 -1.90 4.09 -1.18
CA ALA A 136 -1.31 5.22 -1.90
C ALA A 136 -1.13 6.45 -0.99
N ALA A 137 -2.13 6.76 -0.17
CA ALA A 137 -2.08 7.85 0.80
C ALA A 137 -1.00 7.62 1.87
N ALA A 138 -0.83 6.37 2.33
CA ALA A 138 0.24 6.00 3.25
C ALA A 138 1.65 6.19 2.66
N LEU A 139 1.81 6.21 1.34
CA LEU A 139 3.09 6.50 0.70
C LEU A 139 3.40 8.00 0.60
N ALA A 140 2.42 8.89 0.78
CA ALA A 140 2.60 10.33 0.66
C ALA A 140 3.62 10.93 1.67
N PRO A 141 3.63 10.56 2.95
CA PRO A 141 4.64 11.02 3.91
C PRO A 141 6.06 10.59 3.51
N LEU A 142 6.22 9.39 2.95
CA LEU A 142 7.50 8.87 2.49
C LEU A 142 7.99 9.61 1.23
N ALA A 143 7.09 10.00 0.34
CA ALA A 143 7.40 10.87 -0.79
C ALA A 143 7.91 12.24 -0.31
N GLY A 144 7.27 12.83 0.71
CA GLY A 144 7.71 14.10 1.30
C GLY A 144 9.07 14.02 1.99
N LEU A 145 9.32 12.97 2.77
CA LEU A 145 10.60 12.77 3.48
C LEU A 145 11.77 12.53 2.52
N ARG A 146 11.56 11.77 1.44
CA ARG A 146 12.60 11.56 0.41
C ARG A 146 12.89 12.81 -0.42
N GLN A 147 11.89 13.67 -0.61
CA GLN A 147 12.10 14.97 -1.26
C GLN A 147 12.92 15.92 -0.37
N GLY A 148 12.74 15.88 0.96
CA GLY A 148 13.53 16.66 1.91
C GLY A 148 14.99 16.20 2.01
N ALA A 149 15.27 14.90 1.88
CA ALA A 149 16.64 14.35 1.94
C ALA A 149 17.46 14.54 0.63
N CYS A 150 16.85 15.08 -0.43
CA CYS A 150 17.49 15.42 -1.70
C CYS A 150 17.47 16.92 -2.01
N ARG A 151 17.10 17.75 -1.02
CA ARG A 151 17.29 19.21 -1.09
C ARG A 151 18.63 19.61 -0.51
#